data_AF-A0A3B3C7D5-F1
#
_entry.id   AF-A0A3B3C7D5-F1
#
_cell.length_a   1.000
_cell.length_b   1.000
_cell.length_c   1.000
_cell.angle_alpha   90.00
_cell.angle_beta   90.00
_cell.angle_gamma   90.00
#
_symmetry.space_group_name_H-M   'P 1'
#
loop_
_entity.id
_entity.type
_entity.pdbx_description
1 polymer ?
#
loop_
_entity_poly.entity_id
_entity_poly.type
_entity_poly.pdbx_seq_one_letter_code
_entity_poly.pdbx_strand_id
1 'polypeptide(L)'
;MSRYEWAEDDFLPDGVFRLTTEEPEDGRTYVMYHGTTRESAKSIWENGFQRSADGMLGPGVYLSRDLEKARRYPIELEDDEDRVIIKVKVNVGRVIAIRYKKHKLRKTWSSYGYDSAWVPPNCGMVKSGLEENCIWDPRRIKVMRLINPVLDDPKMDGRLYFPRLSWRLDQSCTAGWVTNNQQCFLGGVWDCKLEGELVKRQKKEGGAGLFCANSPTHNSEVISN
;
A
#
# COMPACT_ATOMS: atom_id res chain seq x y z
N MET A 1 19.22 14.38 -2.25
CA MET A 1 17.89 14.18 -1.64
C MET A 1 17.14 13.22 -2.55
N SER A 2 16.44 12.23 -1.98
CA SER A 2 15.61 11.28 -2.75
C SER A 2 14.61 12.06 -3.61
N ARG A 3 14.39 11.64 -4.86
CA ARG A 3 13.36 12.21 -5.75
C ARG A 3 11.96 11.70 -5.41
N TYR A 4 11.85 10.75 -4.48
CA TYR A 4 10.62 10.06 -4.16
C TYR A 4 10.31 10.08 -2.67
N GLU A 5 9.05 10.41 -2.34
CA GLU A 5 8.46 10.29 -1.02
C GLU A 5 7.74 8.95 -0.86
N TRP A 6 7.86 8.38 0.33
CA TRP A 6 7.25 7.10 0.73
C TRP A 6 6.38 7.36 1.97
N ALA A 7 5.19 7.92 1.76
CA ALA A 7 4.29 8.24 2.86
C ALA A 7 3.51 7.00 3.33
N GLU A 8 3.62 6.71 4.63
CA GLU A 8 2.76 5.75 5.31
C GLU A 8 1.60 6.43 6.01
N ASP A 9 0.48 5.71 6.08
CA ASP A 9 -0.57 6.03 7.05
C ASP A 9 -0.13 5.52 8.44
N ASP A 10 -0.21 6.40 9.42
CA ASP A 10 0.14 6.14 10.82
C ASP A 10 -0.88 5.26 11.55
N PHE A 11 -2.05 5.03 10.96
CA PHE A 11 -3.08 4.22 11.58
C PHE A 11 -2.71 2.73 11.59
N LEU A 12 -2.75 2.12 12.78
CA LEU A 12 -2.56 0.68 12.97
C LEU A 12 -3.92 0.01 13.23
N PRO A 13 -4.20 -1.15 12.62
CA PRO A 13 -5.38 -1.93 12.97
C PRO A 13 -5.31 -2.41 14.41
N ASP A 14 -6.47 -2.64 15.03
CA ASP A 14 -6.57 -3.19 16.38
C ASP A 14 -5.77 -4.48 16.55
N GLY A 15 -5.03 -4.57 17.65
CA GLY A 15 -4.18 -5.72 17.99
C GLY A 15 -2.89 -5.84 17.18
N VAL A 16 -2.56 -4.84 16.35
CA VAL A 16 -1.28 -4.76 15.63
C VAL A 16 -0.37 -3.74 16.30
N PHE A 17 0.86 -4.17 16.57
CA PHE A 17 1.86 -3.35 17.25
C PHE A 17 2.89 -2.83 16.24
N ARG A 18 3.31 -1.56 16.40
CA ARG A 18 4.63 -1.14 15.93
C ARG A 18 5.62 -1.66 16.96
N LEU A 19 6.62 -2.43 16.52
CA LEU A 19 7.62 -2.93 17.46
C LEU A 19 8.59 -1.81 17.80
N THR A 20 8.27 -1.04 18.84
CA THR A 20 9.10 0.04 19.40
C THR A 20 10.06 -0.46 20.48
N THR A 21 9.95 -1.73 20.87
CA THR A 21 10.83 -2.39 21.84
C THR A 21 12.00 -3.10 21.15
N GLU A 22 13.03 -3.46 21.93
CA GLU A 22 14.25 -4.06 21.38
C GLU A 22 14.01 -5.43 20.71
N GLU A 23 13.09 -6.24 21.24
CA GLU A 23 12.85 -7.63 20.83
C GLU A 23 11.35 -7.92 20.61
N PRO A 24 10.99 -8.65 19.55
CA PRO A 24 9.61 -9.10 19.34
C PRO A 24 9.16 -10.06 20.46
N GLU A 25 8.02 -9.74 21.07
CA GLU A 25 7.32 -10.67 21.95
C GLU A 25 6.64 -11.80 21.16
N ASP A 26 6.68 -13.00 21.72
CA ASP A 26 5.99 -14.18 21.21
C ASP A 26 4.47 -13.96 21.09
N GLY A 27 3.87 -14.54 20.05
CA GLY A 27 2.42 -14.55 19.83
C GLY A 27 1.81 -13.20 19.41
N ARG A 28 2.62 -12.15 19.30
CA ARG A 28 2.17 -10.82 18.87
C ARG A 28 2.01 -10.72 17.36
N THR A 29 1.24 -9.70 16.96
CA THR A 29 1.13 -9.29 15.55
C THR A 29 1.78 -7.93 15.35
N TYR A 30 2.67 -7.83 14.37
CA TYR A 30 3.38 -6.58 14.06
C TYR A 30 3.13 -6.11 12.63
N VAL A 31 3.29 -4.80 12.40
CA VAL A 31 3.48 -4.27 11.05
C VAL A 31 4.92 -4.52 10.61
N MET A 32 5.08 -5.00 9.38
CA MET A 32 6.36 -5.15 8.71
C MET A 32 6.24 -4.78 7.22
N TYR A 33 7.36 -4.75 6.53
CA TYR A 33 7.52 -4.25 5.18
C TYR A 33 8.37 -5.21 4.33
N HIS A 34 7.98 -5.33 3.07
CA HIS A 34 8.74 -6.06 2.06
C HIS A 34 8.92 -5.20 0.82
N GLY A 35 10.16 -4.81 0.52
CA GLY A 35 10.50 -4.11 -0.73
C GLY A 35 10.69 -5.11 -1.86
N THR A 36 10.03 -4.89 -2.98
CA THR A 36 10.07 -5.77 -4.16
C THR A 36 9.76 -4.99 -5.44
N THR A 37 9.76 -5.65 -6.60
CA THR A 37 9.36 -5.02 -7.87
C THR A 37 7.84 -4.90 -7.97
N ARG A 38 7.34 -4.01 -8.84
CA ARG A 38 5.90 -3.86 -9.12
C ARG A 38 5.24 -5.16 -9.56
N GLU A 39 5.89 -5.95 -10.42
CA GLU A 39 5.39 -7.25 -10.90
C GLU A 39 5.30 -8.26 -9.76
N SER A 40 6.34 -8.32 -8.94
CA SER A 40 6.40 -9.21 -7.79
C SER A 40 5.35 -8.83 -6.74
N ALA A 41 5.16 -7.53 -6.49
CA ALA A 41 4.12 -7.03 -5.60
C ALA A 41 2.72 -7.40 -6.08
N LYS A 42 2.44 -7.31 -7.39
CA LYS A 42 1.17 -7.76 -7.97
C LYS A 42 0.96 -9.26 -7.78
N SER A 43 1.99 -10.08 -8.06
CA SER A 43 1.93 -11.52 -7.85
C SER A 43 1.67 -11.89 -6.39
N ILE A 44 2.34 -11.22 -5.44
CA ILE A 44 2.13 -11.42 -3.99
C ILE A 44 0.74 -10.97 -3.56
N TRP A 45 0.21 -9.90 -4.14
CA TRP A 45 -1.15 -9.44 -3.86
C TRP A 45 -2.20 -10.47 -4.28
N GLU A 46 -2.04 -11.07 -5.46
CA GLU A 46 -2.98 -12.04 -6.03
C GLU A 46 -2.85 -13.43 -5.40
N ASN A 47 -1.62 -13.89 -5.19
CA ASN A 47 -1.32 -15.29 -4.83
C ASN A 47 -0.82 -15.47 -3.39
N GLY A 48 -0.58 -14.38 -2.67
CA GLY A 48 0.08 -14.39 -1.37
C GLY A 48 1.61 -14.55 -1.48
N PHE A 49 2.27 -14.48 -0.33
CA PHE A 49 3.71 -14.70 -0.25
C PHE A 49 4.05 -16.17 -0.48
N GLN A 50 5.17 -16.40 -1.16
CA GLN A 50 5.81 -17.70 -1.25
C GLN A 50 7.12 -17.67 -0.47
N ARG A 51 7.45 -18.80 0.16
CA ARG A 51 8.71 -18.91 0.90
C ARG A 51 9.87 -19.04 -0.06
N SER A 52 10.98 -18.40 0.26
CA SER A 52 12.25 -18.74 -0.37
C SER A 52 12.67 -20.16 0.01
N ALA A 53 13.44 -20.80 -0.87
CA ALA A 53 14.02 -22.12 -0.60
C ALA A 53 15.21 -22.06 0.37
N ASP A 54 15.89 -20.90 0.47
CA ASP A 54 17.00 -20.66 1.39
C ASP A 54 17.15 -19.15 1.68
N GLY A 55 18.06 -18.82 2.60
CA GLY A 55 18.50 -17.47 2.90
C GLY A 55 19.45 -17.47 4.10
N MET A 56 19.78 -16.29 4.64
CA MET A 56 20.66 -16.19 5.81
C MET A 56 20.12 -16.95 7.03
N LEU A 57 18.79 -16.93 7.20
CA LEU A 57 18.04 -17.60 8.26
C LEU A 57 17.36 -18.89 7.77
N GLY A 58 17.75 -19.40 6.60
CA GLY A 58 17.10 -20.56 5.97
C GLY A 58 15.82 -20.18 5.20
N PRO A 59 14.98 -21.18 4.86
CA PRO A 59 13.76 -20.97 4.06
C PRO A 59 12.72 -20.14 4.82
N GLY A 60 12.06 -19.21 4.12
CA GLY A 60 10.98 -18.41 4.70
C GLY A 60 10.70 -17.13 3.91
N VAL A 61 9.88 -16.25 4.48
CA VAL A 61 9.58 -14.92 3.93
C VAL A 61 10.33 -13.88 4.73
N TYR A 62 11.16 -13.08 4.05
CA TYR A 62 12.00 -12.07 4.67
C TYR A 62 11.31 -10.72 4.70
N LEU A 63 11.23 -10.14 5.90
CA LEU A 63 10.51 -8.91 6.18
C LEU A 63 11.38 -7.98 7.04
N SER A 64 11.19 -6.68 6.84
CA SER A 64 11.81 -5.61 7.61
C SER A 64 10.76 -4.92 8.48
N ARG A 65 11.14 -4.53 9.69
CA ARG A 65 10.36 -3.60 10.54
C ARG A 65 10.60 -2.14 10.17
N ASP A 66 11.67 -1.89 9.43
CA ASP A 66 12.08 -0.56 8.98
C ASP A 66 11.66 -0.34 7.51
N LEU A 67 10.78 0.65 7.29
CA LEU A 67 10.36 1.08 5.96
C LEU A 67 11.54 1.57 5.11
N GLU A 68 12.46 2.33 5.70
CA GLU A 68 13.65 2.88 5.05
C GLU A 68 14.65 1.79 4.66
N LYS A 69 14.60 0.64 5.33
CA LYS A 69 15.27 -0.57 4.88
C LYS A 69 14.53 -1.22 3.72
N ALA A 70 13.20 -1.37 3.79
CA ALA A 70 12.42 -2.00 2.74
C ALA A 70 12.53 -1.25 1.39
N ARG A 71 12.50 0.09 1.39
CA ARG A 71 12.58 0.90 0.15
C ARG A 71 13.86 0.66 -0.67
N ARG A 72 14.94 0.18 -0.03
CA ARG A 72 16.22 -0.09 -0.70
C ARG A 72 16.21 -1.38 -1.53
N TYR A 73 15.16 -2.18 -1.45
CA TYR A 73 15.04 -3.42 -2.18
C TYR A 73 14.05 -3.33 -3.35
N PRO A 74 14.32 -4.04 -4.45
CA PRO A 74 15.57 -4.74 -4.78
C PRO A 74 16.79 -3.79 -4.95
N ILE A 75 17.98 -4.22 -4.51
CA ILE A 75 19.19 -3.36 -4.50
C ILE A 75 19.66 -3.02 -5.92
N GLU A 76 19.55 -3.97 -6.85
CA GLU A 76 20.07 -3.85 -8.22
C GLU A 76 19.13 -3.12 -9.19
N LEU A 77 17.97 -2.66 -8.73
CA LEU A 77 17.10 -1.84 -9.57
C LEU A 77 17.71 -0.44 -9.73
N GLU A 78 17.93 -0.04 -10.97
CA GLU A 78 18.43 1.29 -11.32
C GLU A 78 17.34 2.35 -11.22
N ASP A 79 16.08 1.98 -11.51
CA ASP A 79 14.92 2.87 -11.43
C ASP A 79 14.09 2.61 -10.16
N ASP A 80 13.84 3.68 -9.42
CA ASP A 80 12.99 3.65 -8.23
C ASP A 80 11.50 3.55 -8.60
N GLU A 81 11.07 3.93 -9.83
CA GLU A 81 9.66 3.88 -10.27
C GLU A 81 9.06 2.47 -10.22
N ASP A 82 9.91 1.44 -10.37
CA ASP A 82 9.52 0.04 -10.36
C ASP A 82 9.58 -0.60 -8.96
N ARG A 83 10.07 0.13 -7.96
CA ARG A 83 10.08 -0.34 -6.56
C ARG A 83 8.68 -0.20 -5.97
N VAL A 84 8.28 -1.22 -5.22
CA VAL A 84 7.03 -1.21 -4.44
C VAL A 84 7.33 -1.78 -3.06
N ILE A 85 6.76 -1.15 -2.04
CA ILE A 85 6.82 -1.68 -0.67
C ILE A 85 5.46 -2.26 -0.31
N ILE A 86 5.47 -3.50 0.15
CA ILE A 86 4.28 -4.19 0.66
C ILE A 86 4.25 -4.00 2.17
N LYS A 87 3.26 -3.26 2.68
CA LYS A 87 2.95 -3.17 4.12
C LYS A 87 2.11 -4.36 4.51
N VAL A 88 2.56 -5.11 5.51
CA VAL A 88 1.94 -6.37 5.96
C VAL A 88 1.69 -6.34 7.46
N LYS A 89 0.67 -7.07 7.91
CA LYS A 89 0.57 -7.50 9.31
C LYS A 89 1.01 -8.95 9.45
N VAL A 90 1.80 -9.24 10.47
CA VAL A 90 2.48 -10.53 10.65
C VAL A 90 2.26 -11.03 12.06
N ASN A 91 1.65 -12.20 12.20
CA ASN A 91 1.64 -12.93 13.48
C ASN A 91 2.95 -13.71 13.62
N VAL A 92 3.85 -13.24 14.48
CA VAL A 92 5.20 -13.81 14.59
C VAL A 92 5.23 -15.17 15.29
N GLY A 93 4.15 -15.57 15.96
CA GLY A 93 4.11 -16.84 16.70
C GLY A 93 5.27 -16.94 17.69
N ARG A 94 5.91 -18.10 17.78
CA ARG A 94 7.09 -18.27 18.63
C ARG A 94 8.35 -17.78 17.92
N VAL A 95 9.08 -16.86 18.54
CA VAL A 95 10.25 -16.20 17.95
C VAL A 95 11.55 -16.74 18.52
N ILE A 96 12.57 -16.86 17.66
CA ILE A 96 13.95 -17.10 18.09
C ILE A 96 14.87 -15.96 17.66
N ALA A 97 15.64 -15.43 18.60
CA ALA A 97 16.69 -14.47 18.31
C ALA A 97 17.97 -15.17 17.81
N ILE A 98 18.39 -14.86 16.57
CA ILE A 98 19.63 -15.35 15.95
C ILE A 98 20.68 -14.24 16.02
N ARG A 99 21.50 -14.26 17.07
CA ARG A 99 22.40 -13.14 17.40
C ARG A 99 23.80 -13.23 16.78
N TYR A 100 24.20 -14.37 16.21
CA TYR A 100 25.56 -14.59 15.69
C TYR A 100 25.63 -15.65 14.59
N LYS A 101 26.66 -15.58 13.72
CA LYS A 101 26.73 -16.32 12.44
C LYS A 101 26.70 -17.85 12.58
N LYS A 102 27.30 -18.38 13.64
CA LYS A 102 27.39 -19.83 13.92
C LYS A 102 26.28 -20.32 14.88
N HIS A 103 25.16 -19.61 14.95
CA HIS A 103 24.03 -20.03 15.77
C HIS A 103 23.51 -21.40 15.29
N LYS A 104 23.42 -22.38 16.19
CA LYS A 104 23.09 -23.78 15.86
C LYS A 104 21.75 -23.91 15.12
N LEU A 105 20.78 -23.08 15.49
CA LEU A 105 19.44 -23.09 14.92
C LEU A 105 19.24 -22.12 13.75
N ARG A 106 20.29 -21.42 13.26
CA ARG A 106 20.15 -20.33 12.28
C ARG A 106 19.28 -20.64 11.07
N LYS A 107 19.39 -21.86 10.52
CA LYS A 107 18.63 -22.29 9.33
C LYS A 107 17.59 -23.38 9.61
N THR A 108 17.50 -23.85 10.85
CA THR A 108 16.72 -25.04 11.23
C THR A 108 15.70 -24.76 12.33
N TRP A 109 15.60 -23.53 12.80
CA TRP A 109 14.70 -23.10 13.87
C TRP A 109 13.24 -23.54 13.66
N SER A 110 12.74 -23.57 12.42
CA SER A 110 11.38 -23.99 12.13
C SER A 110 11.10 -25.45 12.51
N SER A 111 12.08 -26.35 12.30
CA SER A 111 11.99 -27.75 12.75
C SER A 111 11.96 -27.91 14.27
N TYR A 112 12.31 -26.87 15.02
CA TYR A 112 12.30 -26.84 16.48
C TYR A 112 11.05 -26.12 17.05
N GLY A 113 10.05 -25.89 16.20
CA GLY A 113 8.76 -25.31 16.60
C GLY A 113 8.77 -23.79 16.79
N TYR A 114 9.73 -23.10 16.16
CA TYR A 114 9.70 -21.64 16.04
C TYR A 114 8.99 -21.24 14.75
N ASP A 115 8.18 -20.19 14.83
CA ASP A 115 7.42 -19.65 13.69
C ASP A 115 8.17 -18.53 12.98
N SER A 116 9.03 -17.82 13.71
CA SER A 116 9.85 -16.73 13.20
C SER A 116 11.28 -16.79 13.72
N ALA A 117 12.25 -16.49 12.86
CA ALA A 117 13.60 -16.14 13.28
C ALA A 117 13.81 -14.63 13.13
N TRP A 118 14.45 -14.05 14.13
CA TRP A 118 14.70 -12.61 14.22
C TRP A 118 16.19 -12.33 14.46
N VAL A 119 16.75 -11.39 13.71
CA VAL A 119 18.10 -10.87 13.90
C VAL A 119 18.01 -9.51 14.58
N PRO A 120 18.58 -9.34 15.78
CA PRO A 120 18.63 -8.04 16.44
C PRO A 120 19.48 -7.02 15.66
N PRO A 121 19.17 -5.73 15.77
CA PRO A 121 20.07 -4.70 15.26
C PRO A 121 21.44 -4.79 15.92
N ASN A 122 22.48 -4.39 15.20
CA ASN A 122 23.86 -4.25 15.66
C ASN A 122 24.51 -5.51 16.27
N CYS A 123 24.00 -6.72 15.98
CA CYS A 123 24.56 -7.96 16.50
C CYS A 123 25.64 -8.61 15.60
N GLY A 124 26.05 -7.94 14.52
CA GLY A 124 27.10 -8.41 13.59
C GLY A 124 26.69 -9.54 12.64
N MET A 125 25.39 -9.85 12.54
CA MET A 125 24.84 -10.84 11.61
C MET A 125 24.79 -10.35 10.17
N VAL A 126 24.34 -9.12 9.95
CA VAL A 126 24.26 -8.47 8.64
C VAL A 126 25.21 -7.27 8.57
N LYS A 127 25.79 -7.01 7.39
CA LYS A 127 26.75 -5.90 7.19
C LYS A 127 26.16 -4.53 7.53
N SER A 128 24.86 -4.35 7.29
CA SER A 128 24.15 -3.10 7.54
C SER A 128 23.93 -2.83 9.03
N GLY A 129 24.11 -3.81 9.91
CA GLY A 129 23.72 -3.72 11.32
C GLY A 129 22.20 -3.65 11.54
N LEU A 130 21.38 -3.76 10.49
CA LEU A 130 19.93 -3.66 10.61
C LEU A 130 19.32 -5.00 10.99
N GLU A 131 18.16 -4.94 11.63
CA GLU A 131 17.41 -6.13 12.02
C GLU A 131 16.87 -6.90 10.80
N GLU A 132 16.54 -8.18 10.94
CA GLU A 132 15.96 -9.00 9.86
C GLU A 132 14.94 -9.98 10.46
N ASN A 133 13.77 -10.14 9.84
CA ASN A 133 12.79 -11.17 10.22
C ASN A 133 12.64 -12.19 9.10
N CYS A 134 12.54 -13.47 9.47
CA CYS A 134 12.22 -14.56 8.57
C CYS A 134 11.05 -15.36 9.13
N ILE A 135 9.93 -15.38 8.40
CA ILE A 135 8.69 -16.05 8.80
C ILE A 135 8.58 -17.39 8.07
N TRP A 136 8.32 -18.47 8.82
CA TRP A 136 8.30 -19.81 8.25
C TRP A 136 7.06 -20.13 7.42
N ASP A 137 5.91 -19.58 7.80
CA ASP A 137 4.63 -19.87 7.15
C ASP A 137 4.01 -18.58 6.59
N PRO A 138 3.92 -18.43 5.25
CA PRO A 138 3.31 -17.27 4.63
C PRO A 138 1.88 -16.98 5.08
N ARG A 139 1.13 -17.99 5.56
CA ARG A 139 -0.24 -17.82 6.06
C ARG A 139 -0.32 -16.91 7.28
N ARG A 140 0.80 -16.68 7.97
CA ARG A 140 0.92 -15.73 9.09
C ARG A 140 1.03 -14.28 8.65
N ILE A 141 1.20 -14.03 7.35
CA ILE A 141 1.40 -12.72 6.75
C ILE A 141 0.13 -12.33 6.01
N LYS A 142 -0.45 -11.19 6.38
CA LYS A 142 -1.57 -10.60 5.65
C LYS A 142 -1.14 -9.27 5.04
N VAL A 143 -1.23 -9.20 3.72
CA VAL A 143 -1.01 -7.96 2.97
C VAL A 143 -2.06 -6.93 3.37
N MET A 144 -1.61 -5.71 3.68
CA MET A 144 -2.48 -4.60 4.03
C MET A 144 -2.57 -3.60 2.88
N ARG A 145 -1.42 -3.19 2.33
CA ARG A 145 -1.34 -2.13 1.32
C ARG A 145 -0.03 -2.21 0.53
N LEU A 146 -0.09 -1.71 -0.71
CA LEU A 146 1.07 -1.41 -1.53
C LEU A 146 1.40 0.09 -1.41
N ILE A 147 2.65 0.41 -1.12
CA ILE A 147 3.19 1.77 -1.10
C ILE A 147 4.05 1.90 -2.36
N ASN A 148 3.71 2.89 -3.19
CA ASN A 148 4.43 3.21 -4.41
C ASN A 148 5.26 4.48 -4.17
N PRO A 149 6.38 4.67 -4.89
CA PRO A 149 7.13 5.91 -4.88
C PRO A 149 6.23 7.03 -5.44
N VAL A 150 6.18 8.17 -4.75
CA VAL A 150 5.53 9.38 -5.26
C VAL A 150 6.63 10.36 -5.65
N LEU A 151 6.57 10.92 -6.86
CA LEU A 151 7.54 11.94 -7.30
C LEU A 151 7.46 13.17 -6.39
N ASP A 152 8.54 13.47 -5.68
CA ASP A 152 8.75 14.76 -5.02
C ASP A 152 9.16 15.77 -6.09
N ASP A 153 8.20 16.47 -6.67
CA ASP A 153 8.50 17.62 -7.53
C ASP A 153 8.42 18.93 -6.71
N PRO A 154 9.56 19.59 -6.40
CA PRO A 154 9.57 20.85 -5.67
C PRO A 154 9.06 22.06 -6.49
N LYS A 155 8.38 21.85 -7.64
CA LYS A 155 7.77 22.94 -8.44
C LYS A 155 6.39 22.56 -9.00
N MET A 156 5.37 22.48 -8.15
CA MET A 156 3.98 22.43 -8.62
C MET A 156 3.19 23.63 -8.08
N ASP A 157 3.17 24.72 -8.86
CA ASP A 157 2.31 25.88 -8.65
C ASP A 157 0.87 25.57 -9.07
N GLY A 158 0.19 24.68 -8.35
CA GLY A 158 -1.26 24.58 -8.42
C GLY A 158 -1.87 24.18 -9.77
N ARG A 159 -1.14 23.49 -10.66
CA ARG A 159 -1.73 22.83 -11.84
C ARG A 159 -1.79 21.32 -11.62
N LEU A 160 -3.03 20.86 -11.52
CA LEU A 160 -3.45 19.48 -11.26
C LEU A 160 -2.68 18.47 -12.12
N TYR A 161 -1.97 17.55 -11.47
CA TYR A 161 -1.40 16.37 -12.11
C TYR A 161 -2.44 15.23 -12.07
N PHE A 162 -2.87 14.76 -13.23
CA PHE A 162 -3.54 13.46 -13.36
C PHE A 162 -2.48 12.44 -13.77
N PRO A 163 -2.19 11.41 -12.96
CA PRO A 163 -1.18 10.42 -13.32
C PRO A 163 -1.61 9.71 -14.62
N ARG A 164 -0.67 9.64 -15.57
CA ARG A 164 -0.80 8.99 -16.87
C ARG A 164 -1.07 7.50 -16.67
N LEU A 165 -2.34 7.08 -16.75
CA LEU A 165 -2.69 5.66 -16.90
C LEU A 165 -2.14 5.15 -18.23
N SER A 166 -1.22 4.19 -18.19
CA SER A 166 -0.86 3.38 -19.34
C SER A 166 -1.96 2.35 -19.60
N TRP A 167 -2.93 2.70 -20.46
CA TRP A 167 -3.73 1.70 -21.17
C TRP A 167 -3.27 1.68 -22.63
N ARG A 168 -2.64 0.58 -23.05
CA ARG A 168 -2.75 0.16 -24.44
C ARG A 168 -4.07 -0.57 -24.58
N LEU A 169 -5.02 0.02 -25.29
CA LEU A 169 -5.97 -0.70 -26.12
C LEU A 169 -6.30 0.21 -27.32
N ASP A 170 -6.15 -0.38 -28.49
CA ASP A 170 -6.45 0.15 -29.81
C ASP A 170 -7.96 0.40 -29.99
N GLN A 171 -8.31 1.26 -30.95
CA GLN A 171 -9.63 1.53 -31.56
C GLN A 171 -10.51 2.69 -31.01
N SER A 172 -10.40 3.83 -31.73
CA SER A 172 -11.44 4.78 -32.17
C SER A 172 -12.72 4.99 -31.34
N CYS A 173 -12.95 6.22 -30.84
CA CYS A 173 -14.27 6.89 -30.78
C CYS A 173 -14.14 8.38 -30.37
N THR A 174 -14.96 9.24 -30.96
CA THR A 174 -14.96 10.72 -30.92
C THR A 174 -15.80 11.31 -29.76
N ALA A 175 -15.50 12.56 -29.36
CA ALA A 175 -15.93 13.25 -28.13
C ALA A 175 -17.37 13.84 -28.10
N GLY A 176 -17.93 14.02 -26.89
CA GLY A 176 -19.16 14.80 -26.59
C GLY A 176 -19.27 15.22 -25.11
N TRP A 177 -19.82 16.42 -24.81
CA TRP A 177 -19.84 17.10 -23.50
C TRP A 177 -21.15 16.93 -22.71
N VAL A 178 -21.10 16.86 -21.36
CA VAL A 178 -22.25 17.01 -20.43
C VAL A 178 -21.88 17.95 -19.27
N THR A 179 -22.75 18.90 -18.92
CA THR A 179 -22.58 19.90 -17.83
C THR A 179 -23.36 19.56 -16.55
N ASN A 180 -22.84 20.05 -15.43
CA ASN A 180 -23.21 19.93 -14.00
C ASN A 180 -24.68 19.74 -13.56
N ASN A 181 -24.78 19.06 -12.40
CA ASN A 181 -25.88 19.00 -11.42
C ASN A 181 -27.17 18.27 -11.81
N GLN A 182 -27.16 16.95 -11.64
CA GLN A 182 -28.31 16.20 -11.10
C GLN A 182 -27.84 14.86 -10.52
N GLN A 183 -28.24 14.61 -9.28
CA GLN A 183 -28.07 13.34 -8.58
C GLN A 183 -29.21 12.43 -9.04
N CYS A 184 -28.90 11.37 -9.77
CA CYS A 184 -29.85 10.32 -10.13
C CYS A 184 -29.31 8.98 -9.64
N PHE A 185 -29.94 8.43 -8.60
CA PHE A 185 -29.93 6.98 -8.39
C PHE A 185 -30.86 6.37 -9.42
N LEU A 186 -30.37 5.39 -10.20
CA LEU A 186 -31.05 4.18 -10.65
C LEU A 186 -30.00 3.29 -11.32
N GLY A 187 -30.10 1.98 -11.09
CA GLY A 187 -29.03 1.01 -11.28
C GLY A 187 -28.57 0.76 -12.72
N GLY A 188 -27.34 0.27 -12.84
CA GLY A 188 -26.76 -0.17 -14.10
C GLY A 188 -25.28 0.18 -14.19
N VAL A 189 -24.46 -0.85 -14.31
CA VAL A 189 -23.02 -0.79 -14.65
C VAL A 189 -22.81 0.05 -15.91
N TRP A 190 -21.69 0.80 -16.01
CA TRP A 190 -20.75 0.91 -17.14
C TRP A 190 -19.92 2.23 -17.09
N ASP A 191 -18.69 2.10 -17.60
CA ASP A 191 -17.48 2.92 -17.44
C ASP A 191 -17.54 4.44 -17.70
N CYS A 192 -16.71 5.18 -16.95
CA CYS A 192 -16.36 6.58 -17.20
C CYS A 192 -15.16 6.72 -18.15
N LYS A 193 -15.22 7.66 -19.10
CA LYS A 193 -14.04 8.35 -19.62
C LYS A 193 -14.37 9.80 -19.98
N LEU A 194 -13.64 10.74 -19.38
CA LEU A 194 -13.64 12.18 -19.65
C LEU A 194 -12.45 12.51 -20.56
N GLU A 195 -12.67 13.19 -21.69
CA GLU A 195 -11.63 13.94 -22.38
C GLU A 195 -12.12 15.39 -22.56
N GLY A 196 -11.32 16.35 -22.11
CA GLY A 196 -11.62 17.79 -22.13
C GLY A 196 -10.77 18.54 -23.16
N GLU A 197 -11.38 19.49 -23.85
CA GLU A 197 -10.68 20.54 -24.59
C GLU A 197 -10.83 21.90 -23.88
N LEU A 198 -9.75 22.69 -23.93
CA LEU A 198 -9.64 24.04 -23.36
C LEU A 198 -10.67 25.02 -23.93
N VAL A 199 -11.43 25.70 -23.06
CA VAL A 199 -12.08 26.97 -23.41
C VAL A 199 -11.55 28.09 -22.52
N LYS A 200 -10.88 29.06 -23.15
CA LYS A 200 -10.47 30.33 -22.54
C LYS A 200 -11.71 31.11 -22.09
N ARG A 201 -11.78 31.50 -20.82
CA ARG A 201 -12.79 32.43 -20.29
C ARG A 201 -12.66 33.80 -20.98
N GLN A 202 -13.72 34.24 -21.67
CA GLN A 202 -13.99 35.66 -21.90
C GLN A 202 -15.11 36.14 -20.97
N LYS A 203 -14.88 37.30 -20.36
CA LYS A 203 -15.77 37.99 -19.42
C LYS A 203 -16.97 38.56 -20.19
N LYS A 204 -18.21 38.35 -19.73
CA LYS A 204 -19.34 39.21 -20.12
C LYS A 204 -20.23 39.48 -18.91
N GLU A 205 -20.48 40.76 -18.71
CA GLU A 205 -21.26 41.37 -17.64
C GLU A 205 -22.77 41.30 -17.93
N GLY A 206 -23.61 41.22 -16.88
CA GLY A 206 -25.00 41.65 -16.93
C GLY A 206 -26.07 40.73 -16.31
N GLY A 207 -26.56 41.11 -15.12
CA GLY A 207 -28.00 41.29 -14.83
C GLY A 207 -28.87 40.16 -14.26
N ALA A 208 -29.26 40.31 -12.98
CA ALA A 208 -30.53 39.98 -12.27
C ALA A 208 -31.15 38.54 -12.37
N GLY A 209 -31.72 37.92 -11.33
CA GLY A 209 -32.11 38.34 -9.98
C GLY A 209 -32.55 37.13 -9.15
N LEU A 210 -32.74 37.36 -7.85
CA LEU A 210 -32.98 36.38 -6.78
C LEU A 210 -34.48 36.34 -6.44
N PHE A 211 -35.12 35.17 -6.32
CA PHE A 211 -36.35 34.99 -5.53
C PHE A 211 -36.44 33.57 -4.95
N CYS A 212 -36.64 33.49 -3.62
CA CYS A 212 -37.07 32.31 -2.88
C CYS A 212 -38.55 32.47 -2.49
N ALA A 213 -39.34 31.39 -2.53
CA ALA A 213 -40.56 31.26 -1.73
C ALA A 213 -40.99 29.79 -1.55
N ASN A 214 -41.66 29.56 -0.41
CA ASN A 214 -41.92 28.32 0.32
C ASN A 214 -42.99 27.37 -0.25
N SER A 215 -42.95 26.12 0.26
CA SER A 215 -44.00 25.06 0.34
C SER A 215 -45.31 25.57 1.00
N PRO A 216 -46.46 24.82 1.12
CA PRO A 216 -46.59 23.49 1.78
C PRO A 216 -47.81 22.59 1.38
N THR A 217 -48.06 21.53 2.18
CA THR A 217 -49.29 20.71 2.44
C THR A 217 -49.32 19.30 1.83
N HIS A 218 -49.22 18.21 2.63
CA HIS A 218 -50.21 17.49 3.48
C HIS A 218 -51.19 16.58 2.68
N ASN A 219 -51.11 15.24 2.81
CA ASN A 219 -51.96 14.43 3.70
C ASN A 219 -51.80 12.91 3.51
N SER A 220 -52.10 12.22 4.60
CA SER A 220 -52.19 10.79 4.90
C SER A 220 -53.38 10.05 4.28
N GLU A 221 -53.24 8.73 4.08
CA GLU A 221 -54.27 7.65 4.21
C GLU A 221 -53.55 6.31 3.88
N VAL A 222 -53.28 5.38 4.82
CA VAL A 222 -54.13 4.34 5.44
C VAL A 222 -54.94 3.51 4.44
N ILE A 223 -54.67 2.20 4.36
CA ILE A 223 -55.64 1.09 4.44
C ILE A 223 -54.88 -0.22 4.73
N SER A 224 -55.41 -0.96 5.70
CA SER A 224 -55.03 -2.27 6.20
C SER A 224 -55.73 -3.42 5.45
N ASN A 225 -54.96 -4.45 5.06
CA ASN A 225 -55.15 -5.90 5.25
C ASN A 225 -54.37 -6.67 4.18
#